data_AF-A0A929XE82-F1
#
_entry.id   AF-A0A929XE82-F1
#
_cell.length_a   1.000
_cell.length_b   1.000
_cell.length_c   1.000
_cell.angle_alpha   90.00
_cell.angle_beta   90.00
_cell.angle_gamma   90.00
#
_symmetry.space_group_name_H-M   'P 1'
#
loop_
_entity.id
_entity.type
_entity.pdbx_description
1 polymer ?
#
loop_
_entity_poly.entity_id
_entity_poly.type
_entity_poly.pdbx_seq_one_letter_code
_entity_poly.pdbx_strand_id
1 'polypeptide(L)'
;MDYFEELSSIIKNTLNDKNFYYELKYLDEIEKLAKIVVDNTPKLKIKKYSNHVSLNESIINVIDFFDSFNKDYSNYFQNILREKQDNLNISRYSFNFNKRKEEHILGNSESRINGSVYINYSETLSDTYALVHEVTHKFSQPKNQNSTIKSFFGEASSIIMEFLMQDYLLNNKDYDLKEIIKEKEIRLFMTELTAENFIITNELIKLYKENNTITKDIFSKYLNGLNKNSNIFKVFMKSGTPCLEDILKSKTLNITLLERYLLGPVVASNIHEKIKNDPKNINILFDLVDIFSHTDITILEDLQKLESLDIEVIKNHEIDIDVITKKRLTKSYKKEVYDLLKNKTKGFFHIR
;
A
#
# COMPACT_ATOMS: atom_id res chain seq x y z
N MET A 1 -34.11 -4.75 3.75
CA MET A 1 -33.65 -4.36 2.40
C MET A 1 -33.11 -5.60 1.75
N ASP A 2 -33.48 -5.86 0.49
CA ASP A 2 -32.88 -6.94 -0.29
C ASP A 2 -31.37 -6.69 -0.46
N TYR A 3 -30.57 -7.75 -0.55
CA TYR A 3 -29.11 -7.71 -0.72
C TYR A 3 -28.69 -6.75 -1.84
N PHE A 4 -29.39 -6.82 -2.96
CA PHE A 4 -29.13 -6.06 -4.17
C PHE A 4 -29.65 -4.62 -4.10
N GLU A 5 -30.77 -4.39 -3.41
CA GLU A 5 -31.23 -3.02 -3.08
C GLU A 5 -30.21 -2.29 -2.20
N GLU A 6 -29.62 -3.00 -1.24
CA GLU A 6 -28.61 -2.43 -0.36
C GLU A 6 -27.32 -2.09 -1.11
N LEU A 7 -26.81 -3.02 -1.93
CA LEU A 7 -25.66 -2.76 -2.79
C LEU A 7 -25.91 -1.55 -3.70
N SER A 8 -27.10 -1.46 -4.30
CA SER A 8 -27.51 -0.32 -5.14
C SER A 8 -27.52 0.99 -4.36
N SER A 9 -28.01 0.98 -3.12
CA SER A 9 -28.02 2.15 -2.25
C SER A 9 -26.60 2.61 -1.89
N ILE A 10 -25.71 1.69 -1.55
CA ILE A 10 -24.30 2.00 -1.23
C ILE A 10 -23.62 2.67 -2.43
N ILE A 11 -23.74 2.10 -3.63
CA ILE A 11 -23.13 2.66 -4.85
C ILE A 11 -23.73 4.02 -5.17
N LYS A 12 -25.06 4.16 -5.10
CA LYS A 12 -25.76 5.43 -5.30
C LYS A 12 -25.24 6.50 -4.33
N ASN A 13 -25.08 6.17 -3.06
CA ASN A 13 -24.62 7.12 -2.06
C ASN A 13 -23.18 7.54 -2.34
N THR A 14 -22.29 6.60 -2.68
CA THR A 14 -20.90 6.93 -3.07
C THR A 14 -20.84 7.84 -4.30
N LEU A 15 -21.64 7.56 -5.34
CA LEU A 15 -21.65 8.38 -6.57
C LEU A 15 -22.21 9.79 -6.36
N ASN A 16 -23.06 10.00 -5.36
CA ASN A 16 -23.65 11.31 -5.05
C ASN A 16 -22.84 12.10 -4.01
N ASP A 17 -21.87 11.48 -3.36
CA ASP A 17 -21.02 12.14 -2.37
C ASP A 17 -19.87 12.89 -3.08
N LYS A 18 -19.92 14.22 -2.97
CA LYS A 18 -18.95 15.13 -3.58
C LYS A 18 -17.54 14.95 -3.03
N ASN A 19 -17.37 14.34 -1.87
CA ASN A 19 -16.06 14.08 -1.29
C ASN A 19 -15.25 13.06 -2.10
N PHE A 20 -15.90 12.19 -2.88
CA PHE A 20 -15.24 11.20 -3.74
C PHE A 20 -15.02 11.69 -5.17
N TYR A 21 -15.16 13.00 -5.45
CA TYR A 21 -15.05 13.52 -6.83
C TYR A 21 -13.74 13.11 -7.51
N TYR A 22 -12.61 13.22 -6.82
CA TYR A 22 -11.30 12.90 -7.40
C TYR A 22 -11.09 11.39 -7.55
N GLU A 23 -11.46 10.60 -6.54
CA GLU A 23 -11.40 9.13 -6.60
C GLU A 23 -12.25 8.61 -7.78
N LEU A 24 -13.50 9.06 -7.88
CA LEU A 24 -14.39 8.66 -8.96
C LEU A 24 -13.91 9.12 -10.35
N LYS A 25 -13.15 10.23 -10.44
CA LYS A 25 -12.56 10.73 -11.69
C LYS A 25 -11.52 9.76 -12.25
N TYR A 26 -10.71 9.13 -11.39
CA TYR A 26 -9.54 8.36 -11.81
C TYR A 26 -9.76 6.84 -11.85
N LEU A 27 -10.98 6.34 -11.64
CA LEU A 27 -11.28 4.91 -11.59
C LEU A 27 -10.70 4.09 -12.75
N ASP A 28 -10.84 4.57 -13.99
CA ASP A 28 -10.36 3.87 -15.19
C ASP A 28 -8.83 3.85 -15.27
N GLU A 29 -8.17 4.91 -14.81
CA GLU A 29 -6.71 4.99 -14.71
C GLU A 29 -6.21 4.02 -13.64
N ILE A 30 -6.81 4.03 -12.45
CA ILE A 30 -6.44 3.11 -11.37
C ILE A 30 -6.71 1.65 -11.74
N GLU A 31 -7.76 1.36 -12.51
CA GLU A 31 -8.02 -0.01 -13.01
C GLU A 31 -6.87 -0.53 -13.89
N LYS A 32 -6.17 0.35 -14.62
CA LYS A 32 -4.97 -0.05 -15.38
C LYS A 32 -3.87 -0.56 -14.45
N LEU A 33 -3.71 0.03 -13.26
CA LEU A 33 -2.77 -0.45 -12.24
C LEU A 33 -3.22 -1.78 -11.63
N ALA A 34 -4.51 -1.92 -11.34
CA ALA A 34 -5.08 -3.17 -10.82
C ALA A 34 -4.77 -4.34 -11.75
N LYS A 35 -4.89 -4.12 -13.06
CA LYS A 35 -4.52 -5.10 -14.09
C LYS A 35 -3.03 -5.41 -14.10
N ILE A 36 -2.13 -4.42 -13.89
CA ILE A 36 -0.70 -4.70 -13.74
C ILE A 36 -0.46 -5.69 -12.60
N VAL A 37 -1.12 -5.49 -11.46
CA VAL A 37 -0.95 -6.35 -10.29
C VAL A 37 -1.50 -7.75 -10.57
N VAL A 38 -2.79 -7.87 -10.92
CA VAL A 38 -3.46 -9.18 -11.12
C VAL A 38 -2.80 -10.00 -12.22
N ASP A 39 -2.33 -9.37 -13.30
CA ASP A 39 -1.72 -10.08 -14.42
C ASP A 39 -0.32 -10.60 -14.12
N ASN A 40 0.35 -10.06 -13.09
CA ASN A 40 1.78 -10.29 -12.85
C ASN A 40 2.12 -10.82 -11.46
N THR A 41 1.15 -10.92 -10.54
CA THR A 41 1.33 -11.57 -9.25
C THR A 41 1.06 -13.06 -9.37
N PRO A 42 2.04 -13.93 -9.04
CA PRO A 42 1.81 -15.37 -9.00
C PRO A 42 0.95 -15.73 -7.79
N LYS A 43 0.46 -16.97 -7.74
CA LYS A 43 -0.18 -17.48 -6.52
C LYS A 43 0.82 -17.50 -5.37
N LEU A 44 0.67 -16.57 -4.43
CA LEU A 44 1.45 -16.48 -3.21
C LEU A 44 0.73 -17.21 -2.07
N LYS A 45 1.50 -17.72 -1.10
CA LYS A 45 0.96 -18.38 0.10
C LYS A 45 1.60 -17.74 1.31
N ILE A 46 0.82 -16.96 2.05
CA ILE A 46 1.33 -16.32 3.25
C ILE A 46 1.74 -17.39 4.27
N LYS A 47 2.93 -17.22 4.83
CA LYS A 47 3.48 -18.04 5.91
C LYS A 47 3.77 -17.15 7.11
N LYS A 48 3.61 -17.72 8.30
CA LYS A 48 4.01 -17.10 9.56
C LYS A 48 5.53 -16.99 9.65
N TYR A 49 6.02 -15.97 10.34
CA TYR A 49 7.41 -15.87 10.76
C TYR A 49 7.74 -17.01 11.73
N SER A 50 8.98 -17.49 11.70
CA SER A 50 9.39 -18.62 12.57
C SER A 50 10.52 -18.25 13.51
N ASN A 51 11.25 -17.18 13.21
CA ASN A 51 12.41 -16.78 14.00
C ASN A 51 12.04 -15.65 14.95
N HIS A 52 12.51 -15.78 16.19
CA HIS A 52 12.38 -14.72 17.18
C HIS A 52 13.31 -13.56 16.84
N VAL A 53 12.76 -12.35 16.82
CA VAL A 53 13.50 -11.08 16.71
C VAL A 53 12.89 -10.13 17.74
N SER A 54 13.66 -9.76 18.75
CA SER A 54 13.11 -8.93 19.84
C SER A 54 12.67 -7.55 19.33
N LEU A 55 11.78 -6.88 20.05
CA LEU A 55 11.40 -5.50 19.73
C LEU A 55 12.63 -4.56 19.75
N ASN A 56 13.54 -4.75 20.70
CA ASN A 56 14.77 -3.94 20.79
C ASN A 56 15.66 -4.14 19.57
N GLU A 57 15.82 -5.39 19.12
CA GLU A 57 16.57 -5.71 17.91
C GLU A 57 15.91 -5.10 16.67
N SER A 58 14.57 -5.14 16.60
CA SER A 58 13.83 -4.46 15.53
C SER A 58 14.04 -2.95 15.52
N ILE A 59 14.04 -2.30 16.69
CA ILE A 59 14.36 -0.87 16.83
C ILE A 59 15.78 -0.58 16.36
N ILE A 60 16.77 -1.38 16.78
CA ILE A 60 18.17 -1.22 16.35
C ILE A 60 18.29 -1.38 14.83
N ASN A 61 17.64 -2.38 14.25
CA ASN A 61 17.63 -2.58 12.80
C ASN A 61 17.13 -1.35 12.04
N VAL A 62 16.06 -0.72 12.53
CA VAL A 62 15.50 0.49 11.91
C VAL A 62 16.40 1.72 12.10
N ILE A 63 17.03 1.87 13.27
CA ILE A 63 18.02 2.93 13.54
C ILE A 63 19.20 2.79 12.57
N ASP A 64 19.83 1.61 12.53
CA ASP A 64 20.98 1.34 11.67
C ASP A 64 20.62 1.54 10.18
N PHE A 65 19.43 1.11 9.78
CA PHE A 65 18.92 1.29 8.42
C PHE A 65 18.84 2.77 8.04
N PHE A 66 18.21 3.61 8.87
CA PHE A 66 18.16 5.05 8.59
C PHE A 66 19.54 5.68 8.59
N ASP A 67 20.42 5.30 9.54
CA ASP A 67 21.80 5.80 9.58
C ASP A 67 22.60 5.45 8.32
N SER A 68 22.27 4.34 7.64
CA SER A 68 22.98 3.90 6.43
C SER A 68 22.82 4.84 5.22
N PHE A 69 21.78 5.69 5.20
CA PHE A 69 21.53 6.62 4.08
C PHE A 69 21.18 8.05 4.49
N ASN A 70 20.63 8.28 5.67
CA ASN A 70 20.34 9.62 6.19
C ASN A 70 20.25 9.63 7.72
N LYS A 71 21.31 10.15 8.35
CA LYS A 71 21.46 10.25 9.80
C LYS A 71 20.36 11.09 10.48
N ASP A 72 19.78 12.07 9.77
CA ASP A 72 18.71 12.90 10.34
C ASP A 72 17.42 12.10 10.57
N TYR A 73 17.11 11.13 9.70
CA TYR A 73 16.00 10.21 9.91
C TYR A 73 16.22 9.28 11.11
N SER A 74 17.45 8.78 11.30
CA SER A 74 17.81 7.99 12.49
C SER A 74 17.67 8.81 13.76
N ASN A 75 18.23 10.03 13.77
CA ASN A 75 18.11 10.95 14.90
C ASN A 75 16.66 11.28 15.21
N TYR A 76 15.84 11.56 14.19
CA TYR A 76 14.43 11.88 14.37
C TYR A 76 13.67 10.67 14.92
N PHE A 77 13.88 9.46 14.39
CA PHE A 77 13.27 8.24 14.95
C PHE A 77 13.65 8.02 16.41
N GLN A 78 14.93 8.13 16.76
CA GLN A 78 15.40 8.03 18.13
C GLN A 78 14.81 9.09 19.05
N ASN A 79 14.63 10.33 18.56
CA ASN A 79 13.98 11.40 19.31
C ASN A 79 12.50 11.07 19.58
N ILE A 80 11.75 10.61 18.59
CA ILE A 80 10.35 10.19 18.78
C ILE A 80 10.24 9.07 19.81
N LEU A 81 11.15 8.07 19.77
CA LEU A 81 11.16 6.98 20.77
C LEU A 81 11.37 7.49 22.20
N ARG A 82 12.04 8.64 22.37
CA ARG A 82 12.36 9.25 23.67
C ARG A 82 11.32 10.25 24.15
N GLU A 83 10.37 10.66 23.30
CA GLU A 83 9.32 11.61 23.68
C GLU A 83 8.44 11.00 24.79
N LYS A 84 8.66 11.47 26.03
CA LYS A 84 7.89 11.06 27.19
C LYS A 84 6.47 11.64 27.15
N GLN A 85 5.51 10.90 27.70
CA GLN A 85 4.14 11.35 28.04
C GLN A 85 4.10 12.42 29.17
N ASP A 86 5.17 13.18 29.40
CA ASP A 86 5.32 14.01 30.61
C ASP A 86 4.56 15.34 30.55
N ASN A 87 3.86 15.65 29.45
CA ASN A 87 2.97 16.81 29.38
C ASN A 87 1.61 16.40 28.78
N LEU A 88 0.57 16.42 29.63
CA LEU A 88 -0.84 16.12 29.34
C LEU A 88 -1.48 16.94 28.20
N ASN A 89 -0.73 17.82 27.51
CA ASN A 89 -1.17 18.59 26.36
C ASN A 89 -0.40 18.31 25.05
N ILE A 90 0.61 17.42 25.04
CA ILE A 90 1.37 17.03 23.84
C ILE A 90 1.39 15.50 23.71
N SER A 91 0.22 14.87 23.73
CA SER A 91 0.04 13.44 23.37
C SER A 91 0.25 13.18 21.86
N ARG A 92 0.75 14.16 21.11
CA ARG A 92 0.75 14.16 19.65
C ARG A 92 1.84 13.33 19.01
N TYR A 93 2.75 12.71 19.78
CA TYR A 93 3.93 12.09 19.18
C TYR A 93 4.45 10.82 19.89
N SER A 94 3.66 10.13 20.71
CA SER A 94 4.17 8.91 21.38
C SER A 94 4.18 7.66 20.46
N PHE A 95 5.18 6.79 20.65
CA PHE A 95 5.10 5.38 20.27
C PHE A 95 4.37 4.60 21.36
N ASN A 96 3.38 3.80 20.98
CA ASN A 96 2.68 2.89 21.86
C ASN A 96 2.95 1.46 21.41
N PHE A 97 3.70 0.71 22.21
CA PHE A 97 4.05 -0.68 21.93
C PHE A 97 3.08 -1.62 22.63
N ASN A 98 2.33 -2.38 21.84
CA ASN A 98 1.38 -3.36 22.34
C ASN A 98 1.83 -4.76 21.92
N LYS A 99 2.20 -5.60 22.89
CA LYS A 99 2.55 -6.99 22.61
C LYS A 99 1.30 -7.77 22.21
N ARG A 100 1.32 -8.42 21.05
CA ARG A 100 0.23 -9.30 20.64
C ARG A 100 0.27 -10.60 21.42
N LYS A 101 -0.92 -11.14 21.73
CA LYS A 101 -1.06 -12.49 22.28
C LYS A 101 -0.85 -13.57 21.21
N GLU A 102 -1.14 -13.24 19.94
CA GLU A 102 -1.01 -14.15 18.80
C GLU A 102 -0.42 -13.42 17.59
N GLU A 103 0.40 -14.13 16.81
CA GLU A 103 0.91 -13.65 15.53
C GLU A 103 -0.23 -13.54 14.52
N HIS A 104 -0.67 -12.30 14.29
CA HIS A 104 -1.54 -11.94 13.19
C HIS A 104 -0.69 -11.50 12.01
N ILE A 105 -0.82 -12.23 10.90
CA ILE A 105 -0.19 -11.97 9.60
C ILE A 105 -0.42 -10.53 9.11
N LEU A 106 -1.54 -9.92 9.49
CA LEU A 106 -1.90 -8.56 9.13
C LEU A 106 -1.54 -7.63 10.30
N GLY A 107 -0.57 -6.76 10.06
CA GLY A 107 -0.13 -5.76 11.00
C GLY A 107 -1.21 -4.69 11.22
N ASN A 108 -1.93 -4.71 12.34
CA ASN A 108 -2.75 -3.57 12.78
C ASN A 108 -1.90 -2.42 13.37
N SER A 109 -0.63 -2.33 13.00
CA SER A 109 0.17 -1.16 13.39
C SER A 109 -0.36 0.02 12.58
N GLU A 110 -0.38 1.20 13.20
CA GLU A 110 -0.95 2.37 12.55
C GLU A 110 -0.37 3.66 13.11
N SER A 111 -0.22 4.63 12.22
CA SER A 111 0.06 6.01 12.56
C SER A 111 -1.24 6.82 12.53
N ARG A 112 -1.70 7.28 13.70
CA ARG A 112 -3.02 7.90 13.88
C ARG A 112 -3.03 9.39 13.54
N ILE A 113 -4.25 9.91 13.33
CA ILE A 113 -4.53 11.33 13.06
C ILE A 113 -3.91 12.27 14.10
N ASN A 114 -3.87 11.83 15.36
CA ASN A 114 -3.31 12.61 16.46
C ASN A 114 -1.77 12.57 16.52
N GLY A 115 -1.08 11.90 15.58
CA GLY A 115 0.38 11.77 15.50
C GLY A 115 1.00 10.68 16.38
N SER A 116 0.16 9.92 17.09
CA SER A 116 0.60 8.74 17.83
C SER A 116 0.78 7.54 16.90
N VAL A 117 1.84 6.77 17.13
CA VAL A 117 2.15 5.55 16.37
C VAL A 117 1.91 4.35 17.28
N TYR A 118 1.07 3.43 16.84
CA TYR A 118 0.79 2.19 17.54
C TYR A 118 1.51 1.05 16.83
N ILE A 119 2.42 0.39 17.54
CA ILE A 119 3.14 -0.78 17.06
C ILE A 119 2.60 -1.99 17.82
N ASN A 120 1.81 -2.79 17.11
CA ASN A 120 1.29 -4.04 17.63
C ASN A 120 2.29 -5.15 17.26
N TYR A 121 3.20 -5.50 18.18
CA TYR A 121 4.39 -6.33 17.89
C TYR A 121 4.24 -7.80 18.31
N SER A 122 5.02 -8.68 17.69
CA SER A 122 4.96 -10.15 17.85
C SER A 122 6.30 -10.83 18.16
N GLU A 123 7.37 -10.04 18.30
CA GLU A 123 8.76 -10.49 18.47
C GLU A 123 9.27 -11.32 17.30
N THR A 124 9.01 -10.83 16.09
CA THR A 124 9.47 -11.40 14.82
C THR A 124 9.98 -10.31 13.89
N LEU A 125 10.62 -10.68 12.78
CA LEU A 125 11.15 -9.72 11.82
C LEU A 125 10.05 -8.81 11.20
N SER A 126 8.77 -9.22 11.25
CA SER A 126 7.64 -8.35 10.89
C SER A 126 7.62 -7.03 11.67
N ASP A 127 8.09 -7.03 12.93
CA ASP A 127 8.08 -5.84 13.78
C ASP A 127 9.03 -4.76 13.25
N THR A 128 10.14 -5.19 12.62
CA THR A 128 11.10 -4.30 11.95
C THR A 128 10.43 -3.59 10.76
N TYR A 129 9.68 -4.33 9.95
CA TYR A 129 8.95 -3.77 8.81
C TYR A 129 7.78 -2.88 9.23
N ALA A 130 7.01 -3.28 10.24
CA ALA A 130 5.96 -2.45 10.82
C ALA A 130 6.54 -1.14 11.38
N LEU A 131 7.67 -1.19 12.08
CA LEU A 131 8.34 0.02 12.57
C LEU A 131 8.74 0.96 11.44
N VAL A 132 9.44 0.46 10.41
CA VAL A 132 9.90 1.31 9.30
C VAL A 132 8.73 1.90 8.51
N HIS A 133 7.65 1.14 8.33
CA HIS A 133 6.43 1.60 7.66
C HIS A 133 5.78 2.77 8.43
N GLU A 134 5.45 2.56 9.70
CA GLU A 134 4.68 3.54 10.48
C GLU A 134 5.50 4.78 10.84
N VAL A 135 6.81 4.62 11.10
CA VAL A 135 7.66 5.79 11.35
C VAL A 135 7.82 6.64 10.10
N THR A 136 7.79 6.03 8.90
CA THR A 136 7.83 6.79 7.64
C THR A 136 6.57 7.63 7.45
N HIS A 137 5.40 7.08 7.77
CA HIS A 137 4.17 7.87 7.86
C HIS A 137 4.33 9.03 8.83
N LYS A 138 4.98 8.80 9.97
CA LYS A 138 5.21 9.84 10.97
C LYS A 138 6.16 10.94 10.50
N PHE A 139 7.19 10.63 9.72
CA PHE A 139 8.04 11.65 9.10
C PHE A 139 7.19 12.63 8.26
N SER A 140 6.08 12.15 7.68
CA SER A 140 5.13 12.96 6.93
C SER A 140 4.00 13.61 7.75
N GLN A 141 3.95 13.45 9.08
CA GLN A 141 2.76 13.79 9.91
C GLN A 141 2.63 15.20 10.54
N PRO A 142 3.49 16.22 10.38
CA PRO A 142 3.25 17.49 11.08
C PRO A 142 2.11 18.37 10.52
N LYS A 143 1.48 18.06 9.36
CA LYS A 143 0.71 19.05 8.59
C LYS A 143 -0.39 18.42 7.71
N ASN A 144 -1.64 18.50 8.15
CA ASN A 144 -2.90 18.20 7.44
C ASN A 144 -3.12 16.77 6.87
N GLN A 145 -3.98 16.02 7.55
CA GLN A 145 -4.43 14.67 7.15
C GLN A 145 -5.46 14.65 6.00
N ASN A 146 -5.93 15.82 5.57
CA ASN A 146 -6.98 15.95 4.54
C ASN A 146 -6.43 16.28 3.14
N SER A 147 -5.11 16.12 2.90
CA SER A 147 -4.56 16.27 1.55
C SER A 147 -5.14 15.17 0.64
N THR A 148 -5.79 15.57 -0.45
CA THR A 148 -6.27 14.64 -1.48
C THR A 148 -5.10 13.84 -2.06
N ILE A 149 -3.93 14.44 -2.28
CA ILE A 149 -2.77 13.68 -2.78
C ILE A 149 -2.27 12.65 -1.77
N LYS A 150 -2.30 12.97 -0.47
CA LYS A 150 -2.01 11.97 0.57
C LYS A 150 -3.04 10.83 0.58
N SER A 151 -4.30 11.09 0.22
CA SER A 151 -5.32 10.04 0.14
C SER A 151 -5.03 9.02 -0.97
N PHE A 152 -4.39 9.44 -2.06
CA PHE A 152 -3.95 8.58 -3.17
C PHE A 152 -2.56 7.96 -2.97
N PHE A 153 -1.58 8.75 -2.52
CA PHE A 153 -0.17 8.39 -2.57
C PHE A 153 0.49 8.17 -1.20
N GLY A 154 -0.25 8.33 -0.11
CA GLY A 154 0.31 8.29 1.25
C GLY A 154 1.06 7.01 1.61
N GLU A 155 0.75 5.89 0.95
CA GLU A 155 1.43 4.59 1.16
C GLU A 155 2.71 4.41 0.33
N ALA A 156 3.00 5.32 -0.62
CA ALA A 156 4.15 5.14 -1.50
C ALA A 156 5.47 5.21 -0.74
N SER A 157 5.67 6.23 0.11
CA SER A 157 6.93 6.42 0.85
C SER A 157 7.20 5.30 1.86
N SER A 158 6.19 4.87 2.62
CA SER A 158 6.30 3.78 3.59
C SER A 158 6.64 2.45 2.91
N ILE A 159 6.04 2.14 1.76
CA ILE A 159 6.33 0.90 1.02
C ILE A 159 7.70 0.96 0.32
N ILE A 160 8.14 2.13 -0.17
CA ILE A 160 9.53 2.28 -0.66
C ILE A 160 10.51 1.96 0.47
N MET A 161 10.26 2.47 1.68
CA MET A 161 11.10 2.19 2.85
C MET A 161 11.09 0.71 3.24
N GLU A 162 9.96 0.00 3.15
CA GLU A 162 9.93 -1.46 3.33
C GLU A 162 10.82 -2.19 2.32
N PHE A 163 10.77 -1.80 1.05
CA PHE A 163 11.57 -2.43 -0.01
C PHE A 163 13.06 -2.20 0.19
N LEU A 164 13.45 -0.97 0.55
CA LEU A 164 14.82 -0.62 0.91
C LEU A 164 15.27 -1.32 2.19
N MET A 165 14.39 -1.48 3.17
CA MET A 165 14.69 -2.20 4.40
C MET A 165 14.96 -3.68 4.12
N GLN A 166 14.18 -4.30 3.23
CA GLN A 166 14.45 -5.66 2.79
C GLN A 166 15.86 -5.77 2.17
N ASP A 167 16.21 -4.86 1.26
CA ASP A 167 17.52 -4.84 0.63
C ASP A 167 18.66 -4.62 1.64
N TYR A 168 18.44 -3.75 2.63
CA TYR A 168 19.38 -3.53 3.73
C TYR A 168 19.59 -4.79 4.56
N LEU A 169 18.51 -5.45 4.98
CA LEU A 169 18.57 -6.69 5.75
C LEU A 169 19.29 -7.81 4.98
N LEU A 170 19.03 -7.95 3.67
CA LEU A 170 19.70 -8.94 2.81
C LEU A 170 21.21 -8.74 2.70
N ASN A 171 21.68 -7.49 2.78
CA ASN A 171 23.08 -7.15 2.54
C ASN A 171 23.90 -6.98 3.82
N ASN A 172 23.26 -6.75 4.97
CA ASN A 172 23.95 -6.31 6.19
C ASN A 172 23.63 -7.15 7.43
N LYS A 173 22.67 -8.08 7.37
CA LYS A 173 22.25 -8.88 8.53
C LYS A 173 22.21 -10.37 8.18
N ASP A 174 22.54 -11.22 9.15
CA ASP A 174 22.59 -12.68 8.98
C ASP A 174 21.24 -13.37 9.29
N TYR A 175 20.12 -12.74 8.93
CA TYR A 175 18.82 -13.40 9.05
C TYR A 175 18.61 -14.44 7.94
N ASP A 176 17.79 -15.46 8.21
CA ASP A 176 17.38 -16.40 7.18
C ASP A 176 16.68 -15.63 6.04
N LEU A 177 17.16 -15.83 4.82
CA LEU A 177 16.59 -15.28 3.59
C LEU A 177 15.07 -15.49 3.52
N LYS A 178 14.57 -16.65 3.98
CA LYS A 178 13.15 -16.99 4.00
C LYS A 178 12.36 -16.15 5.00
N GLU A 179 12.98 -15.66 6.07
CA GLU A 179 12.33 -14.69 6.98
C GLU A 179 12.31 -13.30 6.35
N ILE A 180 13.43 -12.85 5.77
CA ILE A 180 13.54 -11.49 5.21
C ILE A 180 12.50 -11.26 4.11
N ILE A 181 12.31 -12.23 3.20
CA ILE A 181 11.41 -12.06 2.05
C ILE A 181 9.91 -12.25 2.36
N LYS A 182 9.54 -12.67 3.58
CA LYS A 182 8.13 -12.89 3.96
C LYS A 182 7.31 -11.61 3.85
N GLU A 183 7.87 -10.47 4.25
CA GLU A 183 7.15 -9.21 4.20
C GLU A 183 6.78 -8.82 2.76
N LYS A 184 7.73 -8.95 1.83
CA LYS A 184 7.44 -8.68 0.42
C LYS A 184 6.43 -9.67 -0.17
N GLU A 185 6.42 -10.92 0.28
CA GLU A 185 5.34 -11.86 -0.09
C GLU A 185 3.97 -11.42 0.45
N ILE A 186 3.89 -10.99 1.71
CA ILE A 186 2.65 -10.46 2.31
C ILE A 186 2.20 -9.20 1.56
N ARG A 187 3.11 -8.25 1.32
CA ARG A 187 2.83 -7.00 0.60
C ARG A 187 2.26 -7.28 -0.78
N LEU A 188 2.91 -8.11 -1.60
CA LEU A 188 2.44 -8.42 -2.95
C LEU A 188 1.11 -9.19 -2.95
N PHE A 189 0.89 -10.09 -1.99
CA PHE A 189 -0.39 -10.78 -1.83
C PHE A 189 -1.52 -9.79 -1.47
N MET A 190 -1.27 -8.88 -0.52
CA MET A 190 -2.26 -7.87 -0.12
C MET A 190 -2.55 -6.90 -1.26
N THR A 191 -1.53 -6.50 -2.03
CA THR A 191 -1.73 -5.69 -3.24
C THR A 191 -2.57 -6.42 -4.29
N GLU A 192 -2.39 -7.73 -4.49
CA GLU A 192 -3.25 -8.53 -5.38
C GLU A 192 -4.70 -8.53 -4.91
N LEU A 193 -4.93 -8.80 -3.62
CA LEU A 193 -6.29 -8.77 -3.05
C LEU A 193 -6.96 -7.40 -3.21
N THR A 194 -6.21 -6.32 -2.97
CA THR A 194 -6.70 -4.95 -3.17
C THR A 194 -7.04 -4.69 -4.64
N ALA A 195 -6.19 -5.12 -5.58
CA ALA A 195 -6.44 -4.97 -7.01
C ALA A 195 -7.68 -5.74 -7.47
N GLU A 196 -7.89 -6.96 -6.96
CA GLU A 196 -9.08 -7.76 -7.22
C GLU A 196 -10.35 -7.07 -6.72
N ASN A 197 -10.33 -6.60 -5.48
CA ASN A 197 -11.46 -5.87 -4.89
C ASN A 197 -11.73 -4.56 -5.64
N PHE A 198 -10.69 -3.84 -6.08
CA PHE A 198 -10.84 -2.64 -6.90
C PHE A 198 -11.52 -2.93 -8.24
N ILE A 199 -11.09 -3.98 -8.95
CA ILE A 199 -11.72 -4.37 -10.22
C ILE A 199 -13.20 -4.70 -10.02
N ILE A 200 -13.55 -5.47 -8.98
CA ILE A 200 -14.94 -5.80 -8.66
C ILE A 200 -15.74 -4.52 -8.37
N THR A 201 -15.23 -3.65 -7.51
CA THR A 201 -15.87 -2.36 -7.17
C THR A 201 -16.08 -1.48 -8.41
N ASN A 202 -15.09 -1.36 -9.29
CA ASN A 202 -15.22 -0.54 -10.50
C ASN A 202 -16.26 -1.12 -11.46
N GLU A 203 -16.28 -2.44 -11.66
CA GLU A 203 -17.30 -3.09 -12.49
C GLU A 203 -18.72 -2.94 -11.92
N LEU A 204 -18.89 -2.98 -10.59
CA LEU A 204 -20.17 -2.69 -9.94
C LEU A 204 -20.61 -1.23 -10.17
N ILE A 205 -19.69 -0.27 -10.09
CA ILE A 205 -19.97 1.14 -10.38
C ILE A 205 -20.42 1.31 -11.83
N LYS A 206 -19.72 0.70 -12.80
CA LYS A 206 -20.08 0.74 -14.23
C LYS A 206 -21.47 0.13 -14.44
N LEU A 207 -21.70 -1.06 -13.89
CA LEU A 207 -22.99 -1.75 -13.98
C LEU A 207 -24.13 -0.91 -13.40
N TYR A 208 -23.91 -0.24 -12.26
CA TYR A 208 -24.89 0.68 -11.69
C TYR A 208 -25.12 1.90 -12.59
N LYS A 209 -24.07 2.54 -13.12
CA LYS A 209 -24.20 3.69 -14.03
C LYS A 209 -24.99 3.35 -15.29
N GLU A 210 -24.86 2.13 -15.81
CA GLU A 210 -25.60 1.66 -16.98
C GLU A 210 -27.09 1.40 -16.70
N ASN A 211 -27.43 0.95 -15.49
CA ASN A 211 -28.76 0.43 -15.18
C ASN A 211 -29.54 1.26 -14.13
N ASN A 212 -28.90 2.24 -13.48
CA ASN A 212 -29.37 3.00 -12.32
C ASN A 212 -29.75 2.16 -11.08
N THR A 213 -29.50 0.86 -11.11
CA THR A 213 -29.72 -0.11 -10.03
C THR A 213 -28.93 -1.38 -10.33
N ILE A 214 -28.64 -2.18 -9.30
CA ILE A 214 -28.12 -3.54 -9.44
C ILE A 214 -29.14 -4.47 -8.82
N THR A 215 -29.86 -5.23 -9.65
CA THR A 215 -30.72 -6.33 -9.21
C THR A 215 -30.01 -7.67 -9.38
N LYS A 216 -30.55 -8.73 -8.77
CA LYS A 216 -30.05 -10.10 -8.96
C LYS A 216 -29.97 -10.49 -10.43
N ASP A 217 -30.99 -10.14 -11.23
CA ASP A 217 -31.05 -10.49 -12.65
C ASP A 217 -30.01 -9.72 -13.47
N ILE A 218 -29.83 -8.43 -13.20
CA ILE A 218 -28.80 -7.60 -13.84
C ILE A 218 -27.41 -8.15 -13.53
N PHE A 219 -27.11 -8.41 -12.25
CA PHE A 219 -25.82 -8.94 -11.82
C PHE A 219 -25.56 -10.34 -12.39
N SER A 220 -26.56 -11.23 -12.39
CA SER A 220 -26.44 -12.57 -12.95
C SER A 220 -26.22 -12.54 -14.46
N LYS A 221 -26.91 -11.66 -15.18
CA LYS A 221 -26.73 -11.46 -16.61
C LYS A 221 -25.34 -10.94 -16.94
N TYR A 222 -24.84 -9.98 -16.16
CA TYR A 222 -23.48 -9.47 -16.27
C TYR A 222 -22.44 -10.60 -16.10
N LEU A 223 -22.50 -11.35 -14.98
CA LEU A 223 -21.57 -12.45 -14.73
C LEU A 223 -21.61 -13.54 -15.80
N ASN A 224 -22.80 -13.91 -16.27
CA ASN A 224 -22.95 -14.91 -17.32
C ASN A 224 -22.47 -14.42 -18.70
N GLY A 225 -22.46 -13.10 -18.92
CA GLY A 225 -21.95 -12.46 -20.13
C GLY A 225 -20.43 -12.34 -20.18
N LEU A 226 -19.73 -12.47 -19.04
CA LEU A 226 -18.27 -12.39 -18.99
C LEU A 226 -17.61 -13.56 -19.74
N ASN A 227 -16.53 -13.25 -20.46
CA ASN A 227 -15.67 -14.28 -21.04
C ASN A 227 -15.02 -15.10 -19.92
N LYS A 228 -15.31 -16.40 -19.85
CA LYS A 228 -14.80 -17.32 -18.81
C LYS A 228 -13.27 -17.41 -18.73
N ASN A 229 -12.57 -17.04 -19.80
CA ASN A 229 -11.10 -17.02 -19.83
C ASN A 229 -10.51 -15.66 -19.45
N SER A 230 -11.34 -14.61 -19.32
CA SER A 230 -10.89 -13.27 -18.95
C SER A 230 -10.41 -13.20 -17.49
N ASN A 231 -9.51 -12.25 -17.22
CA ASN A 231 -9.05 -12.02 -15.84
C ASN A 231 -10.17 -11.46 -14.97
N ILE A 232 -11.06 -10.61 -15.50
CA ILE A 232 -12.25 -10.11 -14.78
C ILE A 232 -13.10 -11.28 -14.27
N PHE A 233 -13.42 -12.26 -15.13
CA PHE A 233 -14.18 -13.43 -14.70
C PHE A 233 -13.47 -14.20 -13.59
N LYS A 234 -12.16 -14.45 -13.73
CA LYS A 234 -11.38 -15.14 -12.68
C LYS A 234 -11.37 -14.39 -11.35
N VAL A 235 -11.26 -13.07 -11.40
CA VAL A 235 -11.32 -12.19 -10.22
C VAL A 235 -12.68 -12.32 -9.52
N PHE A 236 -13.79 -12.21 -10.27
CA PHE A 236 -15.13 -12.39 -9.69
C PHE A 236 -15.31 -13.79 -9.08
N MET A 237 -14.78 -14.85 -9.72
CA MET A 237 -14.89 -16.21 -9.19
C MET A 237 -14.02 -16.47 -7.95
N LYS A 238 -12.89 -15.77 -7.81
CA LYS A 238 -11.97 -15.90 -6.67
C LYS A 238 -12.42 -15.02 -5.49
N SER A 239 -12.78 -13.76 -5.76
CA SER A 239 -12.86 -12.68 -4.77
C SER A 239 -14.20 -11.94 -4.79
N GLY A 240 -15.13 -12.29 -5.69
CA GLY A 240 -16.45 -11.66 -5.81
C GLY A 240 -17.28 -11.73 -4.54
N THR A 241 -17.49 -12.94 -4.00
CA THR A 241 -18.30 -13.12 -2.78
C THR A 241 -17.70 -12.40 -1.57
N PRO A 242 -16.40 -12.59 -1.21
CA PRO A 242 -15.80 -11.86 -0.10
C PRO A 242 -15.88 -10.34 -0.25
N CYS A 243 -15.59 -9.81 -1.45
CA CYS A 243 -15.65 -8.37 -1.71
C CYS A 243 -17.06 -7.80 -1.49
N LEU A 244 -18.09 -8.48 -2.00
CA LEU A 244 -19.47 -8.02 -1.84
C LEU A 244 -19.94 -8.11 -0.38
N GLU A 245 -19.56 -9.16 0.34
CA GLU A 245 -19.83 -9.29 1.78
C GLU A 245 -19.19 -8.16 2.58
N ASP A 246 -17.94 -7.80 2.26
CA ASP A 246 -17.23 -6.70 2.90
C ASP A 246 -17.88 -5.34 2.62
N ILE A 247 -18.32 -5.09 1.37
CA ILE A 247 -19.07 -3.87 1.02
C ILE A 247 -20.36 -3.77 1.83
N LEU A 248 -21.15 -4.85 1.90
CA LEU A 248 -22.41 -4.86 2.64
C LEU A 248 -22.22 -4.79 4.15
N LYS A 249 -21.15 -5.36 4.69
CA LYS A 249 -20.84 -5.28 6.11
C LYS A 249 -20.38 -3.87 6.49
N SER A 250 -19.50 -3.28 5.69
CA SER A 250 -18.92 -1.95 5.95
C SER A 250 -19.84 -0.79 5.52
N LYS A 251 -20.86 -1.06 4.68
CA LYS A 251 -21.74 -0.07 4.05
C LYS A 251 -21.00 0.95 3.19
N THR A 252 -19.84 0.59 2.64
CA THR A 252 -19.00 1.48 1.82
C THR A 252 -18.27 0.69 0.73
N LEU A 253 -17.96 1.36 -0.38
CA LEU A 253 -17.13 0.81 -1.45
C LEU A 253 -15.62 0.86 -1.14
N ASN A 254 -15.22 1.57 -0.07
CA ASN A 254 -13.82 1.75 0.34
C ASN A 254 -12.88 2.23 -0.78
N ILE A 255 -13.37 3.01 -1.75
CA ILE A 255 -12.62 3.41 -2.97
C ILE A 255 -11.29 4.07 -2.61
N THR A 256 -11.31 5.09 -1.74
CA THR A 256 -10.08 5.78 -1.31
C THR A 256 -9.03 4.83 -0.73
N LEU A 257 -9.45 3.80 0.02
CA LEU A 257 -8.54 2.80 0.58
C LEU A 257 -7.96 1.91 -0.53
N LEU A 258 -8.81 1.42 -1.43
CA LEU A 258 -8.41 0.55 -2.52
C LEU A 258 -7.43 1.25 -3.48
N GLU A 259 -7.71 2.50 -3.84
CA GLU A 259 -6.84 3.29 -4.71
C GLU A 259 -5.47 3.53 -4.07
N ARG A 260 -5.45 3.92 -2.79
CA ARG A 260 -4.21 4.16 -2.03
C ARG A 260 -3.31 2.93 -1.96
N TYR A 261 -3.89 1.79 -1.58
CA TYR A 261 -3.16 0.53 -1.45
C TYR A 261 -2.85 -0.15 -2.80
N LEU A 262 -3.29 0.44 -3.92
CA LEU A 262 -2.92 0.01 -5.25
C LEU A 262 -1.84 0.93 -5.87
N LEU A 263 -2.00 2.25 -5.74
CA LEU A 263 -1.01 3.24 -6.17
C LEU A 263 0.30 3.08 -5.42
N GLY A 264 0.25 3.00 -4.09
CA GLY A 264 1.43 2.92 -3.22
C GLY A 264 2.43 1.86 -3.67
N PRO A 265 2.06 0.56 -3.73
CA PRO A 265 2.97 -0.50 -4.15
C PRO A 265 3.50 -0.37 -5.58
N VAL A 266 2.66 0.05 -6.54
CA VAL A 266 3.06 0.14 -7.95
C VAL A 266 4.03 1.30 -8.18
N VAL A 267 3.77 2.46 -7.57
CA VAL A 267 4.67 3.61 -7.57
C VAL A 267 5.96 3.29 -6.81
N ALA A 268 5.85 2.65 -5.64
CA ALA A 268 7.01 2.23 -4.85
C ALA A 268 7.94 1.29 -5.64
N SER A 269 7.38 0.33 -6.37
CA SER A 269 8.15 -0.59 -7.21
C SER A 269 8.98 0.16 -8.27
N ASN A 270 8.40 1.19 -8.88
CA ASN A 270 9.08 2.00 -9.88
C ASN A 270 10.20 2.85 -9.29
N ILE A 271 9.93 3.56 -8.18
CA ILE A 271 10.95 4.37 -7.51
C ILE A 271 12.07 3.50 -6.96
N HIS A 272 11.74 2.34 -6.39
CA HIS A 272 12.74 1.39 -5.91
C HIS A 272 13.65 0.90 -7.06
N GLU A 273 13.10 0.62 -8.25
CA GLU A 273 13.94 0.33 -9.43
C GLU A 273 14.84 1.53 -9.80
N LYS A 274 14.34 2.77 -9.74
CA LYS A 274 15.15 3.98 -9.98
C LYS A 274 16.29 4.10 -8.97
N ILE A 275 16.04 3.87 -7.68
CA ILE A 275 17.07 3.90 -6.62
C ILE A 275 18.12 2.80 -6.83
N LYS A 276 17.70 1.58 -7.20
CA LYS A 276 18.63 0.49 -7.52
C LYS A 276 19.55 0.81 -8.71
N ASN A 277 19.03 1.54 -9.70
CA ASN A 277 19.79 1.90 -10.89
C ASN A 277 20.72 3.11 -10.64
N ASP A 278 20.29 4.07 -9.83
CA ASP A 278 21.10 5.20 -9.36
C ASP A 278 20.71 5.56 -7.92
N PRO A 279 21.58 5.30 -6.92
CA PRO A 279 21.30 5.57 -5.52
C PRO A 279 20.95 7.03 -5.20
N LYS A 280 21.33 8.00 -6.04
CA LYS A 280 20.94 9.41 -5.85
C LYS A 280 19.43 9.63 -5.93
N ASN A 281 18.71 8.73 -6.60
CA ASN A 281 17.25 8.78 -6.67
C ASN A 281 16.56 8.54 -5.31
N ILE A 282 17.31 8.20 -4.25
CA ILE A 282 16.76 8.16 -2.90
C ILE A 282 16.21 9.53 -2.46
N ASN A 283 16.68 10.64 -3.05
CA ASN A 283 16.13 11.97 -2.77
C ASN A 283 14.64 12.09 -3.13
N ILE A 284 14.16 11.35 -4.15
CA ILE A 284 12.73 11.29 -4.50
C ILE A 284 11.90 10.85 -3.28
N LEU A 285 12.41 9.90 -2.49
CA LEU A 285 11.74 9.43 -1.27
C LEU A 285 11.64 10.55 -0.22
N PHE A 286 12.70 11.33 -0.05
CA PHE A 286 12.69 12.45 0.90
C PHE A 286 11.72 13.54 0.45
N ASP A 287 11.75 13.89 -0.84
CA ASP A 287 10.83 14.87 -1.42
C ASP A 287 9.37 14.39 -1.31
N LEU A 288 9.09 13.09 -1.47
CA LEU A 288 7.75 12.53 -1.25
C LEU A 288 7.30 12.63 0.21
N VAL A 289 8.18 12.30 1.16
CA VAL A 289 7.88 12.45 2.60
C VAL A 289 7.55 13.92 2.90
N ASP A 290 8.31 14.86 2.33
CA ASP A 290 8.10 16.29 2.49
C ASP A 290 6.78 16.76 1.86
N ILE A 291 6.48 16.35 0.61
CA ILE A 291 5.20 16.67 -0.07
C ILE A 291 4.01 16.20 0.76
N PHE A 292 4.04 14.96 1.27
CA PHE A 292 2.96 14.40 2.10
C PHE A 292 2.89 15.02 3.51
N SER A 293 3.85 15.89 3.84
CA SER A 293 3.96 16.66 5.08
C SER A 293 3.62 18.15 4.90
N HIS A 294 3.04 18.59 3.79
CA HIS A 294 2.71 20.01 3.59
C HIS A 294 1.23 20.33 3.85
N THR A 295 0.97 21.48 4.49
CA THR A 295 -0.37 21.92 4.92
C THR A 295 -1.16 22.72 3.89
N ASP A 296 -0.49 23.42 2.98
CA ASP A 296 -1.07 24.64 2.37
C ASP A 296 -1.21 24.59 0.85
N ILE A 297 -1.01 23.42 0.26
CA ILE A 297 -0.95 23.26 -1.19
C ILE A 297 -2.26 22.70 -1.74
N THR A 298 -2.73 23.27 -2.84
CA THR A 298 -3.87 22.72 -3.57
C THR A 298 -3.46 21.44 -4.31
N ILE A 299 -4.41 20.54 -4.59
CA ILE A 299 -4.14 19.29 -5.33
C ILE A 299 -3.30 19.50 -6.61
N LEU A 300 -3.45 20.66 -7.27
CA LEU A 300 -2.71 21.00 -8.48
C LEU A 300 -1.22 21.20 -8.22
N GLU A 301 -0.83 21.93 -7.17
CA GLU A 301 0.61 22.16 -6.91
C GLU A 301 1.29 20.90 -6.36
N ASP A 302 0.55 20.03 -5.65
CA ASP A 302 1.07 18.70 -5.29
C ASP A 302 1.30 17.84 -6.54
N LEU A 303 0.36 17.84 -7.50
CA LEU A 303 0.53 17.13 -8.77
C LEU A 303 1.69 17.70 -9.59
N GLN A 304 1.88 19.02 -9.60
CA GLN A 304 3.04 19.67 -10.23
C GLN A 304 4.36 19.23 -9.61
N LYS A 305 4.42 19.13 -8.28
CA LYS A 305 5.61 18.64 -7.58
C LYS A 305 5.86 17.16 -7.83
N LEU A 306 4.82 16.32 -7.82
CA LEU A 306 4.96 14.90 -8.14
C LEU A 306 5.42 14.70 -9.59
N GLU A 307 4.92 15.50 -10.53
CA GLU A 307 5.36 15.46 -11.93
C GLU A 307 6.83 15.89 -12.07
N SER A 308 7.29 16.92 -11.34
CA SER A 308 8.69 17.35 -11.38
C SER A 308 9.66 16.33 -10.77
N LEU A 309 9.18 15.45 -9.89
CA LEU A 309 9.90 14.29 -9.36
C LEU A 309 9.87 13.07 -10.29
N ASP A 310 9.32 13.20 -11.50
CA ASP A 310 9.21 12.11 -12.48
C ASP A 310 8.43 10.90 -11.91
N ILE A 311 7.37 11.17 -11.14
CA ILE A 311 6.44 10.13 -10.68
C ILE A 311 5.58 9.69 -11.87
N GLU A 312 5.88 8.51 -12.42
CA GLU A 312 5.41 8.03 -13.74
C GLU A 312 3.89 8.06 -13.97
N VAL A 313 3.09 8.00 -12.90
CA VAL A 313 1.62 8.04 -12.97
C VAL A 313 1.05 9.45 -13.08
N ILE A 314 1.88 10.50 -12.94
CA ILE A 314 1.45 11.89 -13.02
C ILE A 314 1.93 12.52 -14.34
N LYS A 315 0.98 13.05 -15.13
CA LYS A 315 1.26 13.79 -16.37
C LYS A 315 0.27 14.92 -16.54
N ASN A 316 0.74 16.07 -17.02
CA ASN A 316 -0.07 17.27 -17.19
C ASN A 316 -0.87 17.62 -15.93
N HIS A 317 -0.24 17.39 -14.76
CA HIS A 317 -0.84 17.58 -13.44
C HIS A 317 -2.12 16.75 -13.21
N GLU A 318 -2.23 15.56 -13.83
CA GLU A 318 -3.29 14.59 -13.58
C GLU A 318 -2.71 13.18 -13.39
N ILE A 319 -3.51 12.26 -12.82
CA ILE A 319 -3.19 10.84 -12.85
C ILE A 319 -3.49 10.33 -14.27
N ASP A 320 -2.46 9.93 -15.00
CA ASP A 320 -2.56 9.45 -16.39
C ASP A 320 -1.60 8.28 -16.62
N ILE A 321 -2.18 7.11 -16.88
CA ILE A 321 -1.48 5.87 -17.16
C ILE A 321 -1.65 5.56 -18.65
N ASP A 322 -0.86 6.27 -19.46
CA ASP A 322 -0.74 5.97 -20.88
C ASP A 322 -0.02 4.62 -21.13
N VAL A 323 0.07 4.23 -22.40
CA VAL A 323 0.67 2.96 -22.81
C VAL A 323 2.14 2.85 -22.38
N ILE A 324 2.88 3.97 -22.37
CA ILE A 324 4.31 4.00 -22.03
C ILE A 324 4.50 3.87 -20.52
N THR A 325 3.78 4.68 -19.74
CA THR A 325 3.72 4.63 -18.27
C THR A 325 3.33 3.22 -17.83
N LYS A 326 2.25 2.65 -18.38
CA LYS A 326 1.81 1.29 -18.07
C LYS A 326 2.92 0.26 -18.29
N LYS A 327 3.66 0.35 -19.41
CA LYS A 327 4.76 -0.56 -19.72
C LYS A 327 5.91 -0.44 -18.72
N ARG A 328 6.28 0.77 -18.31
CA ARG A 328 7.34 1.02 -17.32
C ARG A 328 6.94 0.49 -15.94
N LEU A 329 5.76 0.84 -15.46
CA LEU A 329 5.22 0.37 -14.18
C LEU A 329 5.11 -1.17 -14.14
N THR A 330 4.66 -1.78 -15.25
CA THR A 330 4.62 -3.25 -15.38
C THR A 330 6.00 -3.87 -15.24
N LYS A 331 7.01 -3.28 -15.88
CA LYS A 331 8.39 -3.76 -15.80
C LYS A 331 8.91 -3.70 -14.36
N SER A 332 8.73 -2.57 -13.68
CA SER A 332 9.19 -2.38 -12.31
C SER A 332 8.49 -3.33 -11.34
N TYR A 333 7.16 -3.45 -11.42
CA TYR A 333 6.41 -4.38 -10.59
C TYR A 333 6.81 -5.85 -10.81
N LYS A 334 6.99 -6.27 -12.08
CA LYS A 334 7.49 -7.61 -12.41
C LYS A 334 8.87 -7.89 -11.82
N LYS A 335 9.74 -6.87 -11.72
CA LYS A 335 11.07 -7.02 -11.14
C LYS A 335 10.97 -7.36 -9.65
N GLU A 336 10.09 -6.70 -8.90
CA GLU A 336 9.85 -7.02 -7.49
C GLU A 336 9.37 -8.47 -7.31
N VAL A 337 8.40 -8.89 -8.13
CA VAL A 337 7.90 -10.27 -8.14
C VAL A 337 9.01 -11.26 -8.48
N TYR A 338 9.79 -10.98 -9.52
CA TYR A 338 10.88 -11.85 -9.96
C TYR A 338 11.97 -11.99 -8.89
N ASP A 339 12.40 -10.88 -8.28
CA ASP A 339 13.42 -10.89 -7.24
C ASP A 339 12.96 -11.70 -6.02
N LEU A 340 11.68 -11.58 -5.63
CA LEU A 340 11.07 -12.43 -4.60
C LEU A 340 11.15 -13.92 -4.97
N LEU A 341 10.71 -14.29 -6.18
CA LEU A 341 10.70 -15.69 -6.62
C LEU A 341 12.12 -16.27 -6.72
N LYS A 342 13.08 -15.49 -7.24
CA LYS A 342 14.49 -15.87 -7.31
C LYS A 342 15.04 -16.17 -5.92
N ASN A 343 14.77 -15.30 -4.94
CA ASN A 343 15.22 -15.50 -3.56
C ASN A 343 14.56 -16.71 -2.89
N LYS A 344 13.29 -17.02 -3.19
CA LYS A 344 12.65 -18.27 -2.75
C LYS A 344 13.39 -19.53 -3.23
N THR A 345 13.92 -19.50 -4.46
CA THR A 345 14.64 -20.66 -5.03
C THR A 345 16.08 -20.81 -4.55
N LYS A 346 16.76 -19.73 -4.16
CA LYS A 346 18.12 -19.79 -3.60
C LYS A 346 18.19 -20.59 -2.29
N GLY A 347 17.14 -20.54 -1.48
CA GLY A 347 17.03 -21.32 -0.23
C GLY A 347 16.82 -22.84 -0.42
N PHE A 348 16.97 -23.37 -1.64
CA PHE A 348 16.95 -24.81 -1.97
C PHE A 348 18.31 -25.38 -2.38
N PHE A 349 19.35 -24.56 -2.55
CA PHE A 349 20.70 -25.06 -2.78
C PHE A 349 21.47 -25.11 -1.46
N HIS A 350 21.28 -26.20 -0.71
CA HIS A 350 22.37 -26.69 0.13
C HIS A 350 23.46 -27.22 -0.80
N ILE A 351 24.52 -26.45 -0.98
CA ILE A 351 25.79 -26.99 -1.46
C ILE A 351 26.26 -27.96 -0.38
N ARG A 352 26.42 -29.22 -0.77
CA ARG A 352 27.01 -30.29 0.04
C ARG A 352 28.47 -30.01 0.38
#